data_AF-X1CZ39-F1
#
_entry.id   AF-X1CZ39-F1
#
_cell.length_a   1.000
_cell.length_b   1.000
_cell.length_c   1.000
_cell.angle_alpha   90.00
_cell.angle_beta   90.00
_cell.angle_gamma   90.00
#
_symmetry.space_group_name_H-M   'P 1'
#
loop_
_entity.id
_entity.type
_entity.pdbx_description
1 polymer ?
#
loop_
_entity_poly.entity_id
_entity_poly.type
_entity_poly.pdbx_seq_one_letter_code
_entity_poly.pdbx_strand_id
1 'polypeptide(L)'
;LRYLGKDIIETENILKSQHGKTIKTAGIGHAGENLSKISGIANDRGRIAARSGLGAIMGSKNLKTVVLNGNKKVNIFDQAKFNNLIKEYNSANKIKPLNSMKKSFLGEMFGMVKSMRRLKLGNIDAPNLMRTIYRNFGTSIGNTISAESGDSPVKNWLGIGMYDFPYKKSANLSAVNINEYKVKEYGCFSCPVQCGAILKIADLNIEEMHTPEYETCCAFGPLLLNNDLNSIFQINDLCNRAAIDTISTGATVAFAIECYENGLLNKSDMEGLELNWGNSKAILSLV
;
A
#
# COMPACT_ATOMS: atom_id res chain seq x y z
N LEU A 1 11.57 -6.39 28.48
CA LEU A 1 11.24 -5.13 27.76
C LEU A 1 9.76 -5.18 27.34
N ARG A 2 8.90 -4.28 27.86
CA ARG A 2 7.41 -4.35 27.77
C ARG A 2 6.83 -4.40 26.35
N TYR A 3 7.56 -3.92 25.35
CA TYR A 3 7.11 -3.75 23.96
C TYR A 3 7.85 -4.66 22.97
N LEU A 4 8.81 -5.46 23.45
CA LEU A 4 9.61 -6.35 22.60
C LEU A 4 8.74 -7.50 22.07
N GLY A 5 8.90 -7.86 20.81
CA GLY A 5 8.13 -8.94 20.19
C GLY A 5 6.66 -8.57 19.94
N LYS A 6 6.29 -7.30 20.05
CA LYS A 6 4.97 -6.80 19.66
C LYS A 6 5.00 -6.22 18.26
N ASP A 7 3.90 -6.38 17.52
CA ASP A 7 3.78 -5.70 16.23
C ASP A 7 3.65 -4.17 16.44
N ILE A 8 3.79 -3.40 15.35
CA ILE A 8 3.78 -1.93 15.47
C ILE A 8 2.41 -1.39 15.90
N ILE A 9 1.32 -2.05 15.52
CA ILE A 9 -0.06 -1.66 15.83
C ILE A 9 -0.35 -1.91 17.31
N GLU A 10 0.02 -3.08 17.84
CA GLU A 10 -0.04 -3.42 19.25
C GLU A 10 0.77 -2.43 20.09
N THR A 11 2.00 -2.14 19.65
CA THR A 11 2.89 -1.18 20.32
C THR A 11 2.23 0.20 20.39
N GLU A 12 1.66 0.68 19.29
CA GLU A 12 0.95 1.96 19.23
C GLU A 12 -0.29 1.97 20.15
N ASN A 13 -1.09 0.90 20.17
CA ASN A 13 -2.28 0.80 21.03
C ASN A 13 -1.91 0.86 22.51
N ILE A 14 -0.85 0.15 22.92
CA ILE A 14 -0.36 0.15 24.29
C ILE A 14 0.16 1.54 24.69
N LEU A 15 0.86 2.25 23.80
CA LEU A 15 1.35 3.59 24.09
C LEU A 15 0.21 4.61 24.19
N LYS A 16 -0.79 4.51 23.31
CA LYS A 16 -1.97 5.39 23.34
C LYS A 16 -2.83 5.16 24.59
N SER A 17 -2.92 3.93 25.10
CA SER A 17 -3.64 3.67 26.36
C SER A 17 -2.91 4.23 27.59
N GLN A 18 -1.58 4.36 27.53
CA GLN A 18 -0.76 4.87 28.62
C GLN A 18 -0.61 6.40 28.61
N HIS A 19 -0.44 6.99 27.44
CA HIS A 19 -0.06 8.39 27.28
C HIS A 19 -1.14 9.26 26.62
N GLY A 20 -2.30 8.67 26.29
CA GLY A 20 -3.45 9.34 25.69
C GLY A 20 -3.46 9.26 24.15
N LYS A 21 -4.64 9.48 23.57
CA LYS A 21 -4.88 9.32 22.12
C LYS A 21 -4.21 10.38 21.24
N THR A 22 -3.75 11.49 21.82
CA THR A 22 -3.15 12.63 21.10
C THR A 22 -1.68 12.42 20.75
N ILE A 23 -1.02 11.41 21.32
CA ILE A 23 0.38 11.11 20.99
C ILE A 23 0.51 10.69 19.52
N LYS A 24 1.72 10.90 19.00
CA LYS A 24 2.18 10.31 17.75
C LYS A 24 3.36 9.39 18.02
N THR A 25 3.39 8.28 17.29
CA THR A 25 4.43 7.26 17.39
C THR A 25 5.19 7.20 16.06
N ALA A 26 6.42 6.71 16.10
CA ALA A 26 7.16 6.25 14.93
C ALA A 26 8.08 5.13 15.42
N GLY A 27 7.88 3.91 14.95
CA GLY A 27 8.56 2.74 15.50
C GLY A 27 8.68 1.58 14.53
N ILE A 28 9.21 0.48 15.03
CA ILE A 28 9.46 -0.75 14.27
C ILE A 28 8.56 -1.88 14.74
N GLY A 29 8.14 -2.74 13.80
CA GLY A 29 7.54 -4.04 14.10
C GLY A 29 8.61 -5.11 14.27
N HIS A 30 8.22 -6.38 14.16
CA HIS A 30 9.14 -7.52 14.27
C HIS A 30 10.27 -7.48 13.23
N ALA A 31 10.02 -6.97 12.02
CA ALA A 31 11.03 -6.92 10.97
C ALA A 31 12.24 -6.05 11.37
N GLY A 32 12.00 -4.92 12.03
CA GLY A 32 13.07 -4.05 12.53
C GLY A 32 13.79 -4.65 13.74
N GLU A 33 13.04 -5.30 14.66
CA GLU A 33 13.64 -6.00 15.81
C GLU A 33 14.60 -7.11 15.37
N ASN A 34 14.25 -7.83 14.30
CA ASN A 34 15.06 -8.89 13.70
C ASN A 34 16.08 -8.39 12.66
N LEU A 35 16.32 -7.07 12.59
CA LEU A 35 17.31 -6.45 11.71
C LEU A 35 17.13 -6.77 10.22
N SER A 36 15.88 -7.01 9.77
CA SER A 36 15.59 -7.23 8.36
C SER A 36 16.03 -6.02 7.53
N LYS A 37 16.85 -6.24 6.51
CA LYS A 37 17.41 -5.18 5.63
C LYS A 37 16.35 -4.42 4.84
N ILE A 38 15.12 -4.94 4.80
CA ILE A 38 13.97 -4.35 4.12
C ILE A 38 12.88 -3.87 5.10
N SER A 39 13.23 -3.75 6.39
CA SER A 39 12.34 -3.19 7.40
C SER A 39 12.31 -1.66 7.37
N GLY A 40 11.15 -1.11 7.68
CA GLY A 40 10.89 0.32 7.73
C GLY A 40 10.56 0.81 9.15
N ILE A 41 10.22 2.09 9.22
CA ILE A 41 9.68 2.73 10.41
C ILE A 41 8.22 3.09 10.12
N ALA A 42 7.29 2.54 10.89
CA ALA A 42 5.87 2.71 10.71
C ALA A 42 5.22 3.56 11.80
N ASN A 43 4.11 4.21 11.44
CA ASN A 43 3.24 4.97 12.33
C ASN A 43 1.80 4.99 11.85
N ASP A 44 0.90 5.45 12.74
CA ASP A 44 -0.54 5.54 12.49
C ASP A 44 -1.06 4.26 11.80
N ARG A 45 -0.67 3.09 12.35
CA ARG A 45 -1.13 1.73 11.97
C ARG A 45 -0.85 1.21 10.55
N GLY A 46 -0.38 2.04 9.62
CA GLY A 46 -0.08 1.59 8.25
C GLY A 46 0.66 2.59 7.37
N ARG A 47 1.11 3.71 7.93
CA ARG A 47 2.04 4.61 7.22
C ARG A 47 3.46 4.15 7.50
N ILE A 48 4.31 4.14 6.49
CA ILE A 48 5.65 3.57 6.64
C ILE A 48 6.70 4.33 5.83
N ALA A 49 7.82 4.66 6.47
CA ALA A 49 9.08 4.94 5.81
C ALA A 49 9.78 3.60 5.54
N ALA A 50 9.37 2.95 4.45
CA ALA A 50 9.59 1.51 4.24
C ALA A 50 11.01 1.14 3.78
N ARG A 51 11.53 1.89 2.81
CA ARG A 51 12.69 1.46 2.03
C ARG A 51 14.01 1.83 2.70
N SER A 52 15.09 1.17 2.27
CA SER A 52 16.47 1.41 2.71
C SER A 52 16.82 0.89 4.12
N GLY A 53 16.00 0.03 4.71
CA GLY A 53 16.36 -0.69 5.94
C GLY A 53 16.45 0.19 7.19
N LEU A 54 15.75 1.34 7.21
CA LEU A 54 15.76 2.24 8.37
C LEU A 54 15.23 1.55 9.63
N GLY A 55 14.33 0.58 9.49
CA GLY A 55 13.84 -0.23 10.61
C GLY A 55 14.95 -1.04 11.27
N ALA A 56 15.86 -1.64 10.48
CA ALA A 56 16.98 -2.42 11.01
C ALA A 56 17.99 -1.52 11.71
N ILE A 57 18.22 -0.31 11.21
CA ILE A 57 19.09 0.67 11.88
C ILE A 57 18.50 1.03 13.25
N MET A 58 17.19 1.30 13.31
CA MET A 58 16.49 1.61 14.56
C MET A 58 16.52 0.42 15.54
N GLY A 59 16.29 -0.81 15.04
CA GLY A 59 16.39 -2.05 15.80
C GLY A 59 17.80 -2.32 16.35
N SER A 60 18.85 -2.06 15.57
CA SER A 60 20.25 -2.25 16.00
C SER A 60 20.64 -1.37 17.18
N LYS A 61 19.88 -0.30 17.42
CA LYS A 61 20.05 0.63 18.55
C LYS A 61 19.15 0.26 19.74
N ASN A 62 18.49 -0.89 19.70
CA ASN A 62 17.50 -1.32 20.68
C ASN A 62 16.38 -0.29 20.91
N LEU A 63 16.02 0.47 19.86
CA LEU A 63 15.00 1.51 19.94
C LEU A 63 13.69 1.02 19.30
N LYS A 64 12.67 0.73 20.11
CA LYS A 64 11.38 0.22 19.60
C LYS A 64 10.53 1.29 18.92
N THR A 65 10.44 2.47 19.51
CA THR A 65 9.53 3.53 19.08
C THR A 65 9.91 4.87 19.68
N VAL A 66 9.65 5.95 18.96
CA VAL A 66 9.70 7.32 19.46
C VAL A 66 8.28 7.81 19.64
N VAL A 67 7.99 8.39 20.80
CA VAL A 67 6.67 8.95 21.13
C VAL A 67 6.78 10.46 21.25
N LEU A 68 5.92 11.17 20.51
CA LEU A 68 5.82 12.62 20.58
C LEU A 68 4.43 13.04 21.07
N ASN A 69 4.39 13.98 22.01
CA ASN A 69 3.17 14.68 22.42
C ASN A 69 3.45 16.19 22.41
N GLY A 70 3.15 16.83 21.28
CA GLY A 70 3.45 18.24 21.04
C GLY A 70 2.19 19.10 21.00
N ASN A 71 2.19 20.20 21.74
CA ASN A 71 1.13 21.22 21.73
C ASN A 71 1.64 22.64 21.40
N LYS A 72 2.93 22.78 21.08
CA LYS A 72 3.54 24.07 20.73
C LYS A 72 2.99 24.54 19.38
N LYS A 73 2.57 25.80 19.31
CA LYS A 73 2.15 26.43 18.06
C LYS A 73 3.37 26.69 17.17
N VAL A 74 3.23 26.42 15.88
CA VAL A 74 4.22 26.80 14.87
C VAL A 74 4.00 28.27 14.54
N ASN A 75 5.03 29.10 14.72
CA ASN A 75 4.96 30.53 14.41
C ASN A 75 5.06 30.73 12.89
N ILE A 76 4.00 31.26 12.29
CA ILE A 76 3.99 31.63 10.87
C ILE A 76 4.39 33.10 10.77
N PHE A 77 5.42 33.41 9.98
CA PHE A 77 5.94 34.78 9.82
C PHE A 77 4.87 35.76 9.33
N ASP A 78 4.12 35.39 8.29
CA ASP A 78 3.02 36.19 7.74
C ASP A 78 1.75 35.35 7.69
N GLN A 79 0.95 35.44 8.75
CA GLN A 79 -0.28 34.66 8.91
C GLN A 79 -1.34 35.02 7.86
N ALA A 80 -1.44 36.30 7.48
CA ALA A 80 -2.43 36.77 6.53
C ALA A 80 -2.15 36.23 5.12
N LYS A 81 -0.90 36.34 4.67
CA LYS A 81 -0.46 35.79 3.39
C LYS A 81 -0.60 34.27 3.36
N PHE A 82 -0.19 33.57 4.42
CA PHE A 82 -0.34 32.12 4.51
C PHE A 82 -1.80 31.67 4.37
N ASN A 83 -2.72 32.32 5.09
CA ASN A 83 -4.15 32.02 5.01
C ASN A 83 -4.72 32.29 3.61
N ASN A 84 -4.27 33.36 2.93
CA ASN A 84 -4.70 33.67 1.57
C ASN A 84 -4.21 32.61 0.57
N LEU A 85 -2.95 32.18 0.67
CA LEU A 85 -2.41 31.10 -0.16
C LEU A 85 -3.16 29.77 0.03
N ILE A 86 -3.55 29.43 1.26
CA ILE A 86 -4.39 28.24 1.52
C ILE A 86 -5.75 28.37 0.82
N LYS A 87 -6.40 29.53 0.92
CA LYS A 87 -7.70 29.77 0.27
C LYS A 87 -7.59 29.66 -1.24
N GLU A 88 -6.57 30.29 -1.83
CA GLU A 88 -6.28 30.23 -3.26
C GLU A 88 -6.08 28.78 -3.71
N TYR A 89 -5.19 28.05 -3.05
CA TYR A 89 -4.91 26.64 -3.33
C TYR A 89 -6.17 25.78 -3.25
N ASN A 90 -6.96 25.90 -2.17
CA ASN A 90 -8.18 25.11 -2.00
C ASN A 90 -9.27 25.48 -3.02
N SER A 91 -9.33 26.74 -3.44
CA SER A 91 -10.30 27.20 -4.43
C SER A 91 -9.98 26.70 -5.84
N ALA A 92 -8.70 26.66 -6.21
CA ALA A 92 -8.21 26.19 -7.50
C ALA A 92 -8.23 24.65 -7.62
N ASN A 93 -8.12 23.94 -6.50
CA ASN A 93 -7.96 22.48 -6.47
C ASN A 93 -9.15 21.75 -5.81
N LYS A 94 -10.38 22.25 -6.02
CA LYS A 94 -11.59 21.63 -5.44
C LYS A 94 -11.78 20.21 -5.93
N ILE A 95 -11.71 19.26 -5.01
CA ILE A 95 -12.03 17.86 -5.30
C ILE A 95 -13.53 17.66 -5.21
N LYS A 96 -14.16 17.24 -6.31
CA LYS A 96 -15.59 16.90 -6.34
C LYS A 96 -15.74 15.41 -6.07
N PRO A 97 -16.18 14.98 -4.87
CA PRO A 97 -16.40 13.57 -4.61
C PRO A 97 -17.42 13.00 -5.60
N LEU A 98 -17.16 11.78 -6.07
CA LEU A 98 -18.03 11.13 -7.05
C LEU A 98 -19.17 10.40 -6.33
N ASN A 99 -20.38 10.45 -6.90
CA ASN A 99 -21.48 9.60 -6.46
C ASN A 99 -21.27 8.15 -6.94
N SER A 100 -22.04 7.21 -6.39
CA SER A 100 -21.88 5.76 -6.67
C SER A 100 -21.91 5.44 -8.17
N MET A 101 -22.88 6.00 -8.90
CA MET A 101 -23.01 5.81 -10.36
C MET A 101 -21.76 6.30 -11.13
N LYS A 102 -21.22 7.47 -10.78
CA LYS A 102 -20.00 7.99 -11.41
C LYS A 102 -18.75 7.21 -11.01
N LYS A 103 -18.71 6.58 -9.83
CA LYS A 103 -17.62 5.70 -9.42
C LYS A 103 -17.59 4.43 -10.29
N SER A 104 -18.73 3.79 -10.51
CA SER A 104 -18.84 2.62 -11.41
C SER A 104 -18.39 2.98 -12.82
N PHE A 105 -18.93 4.08 -13.35
CA PHE A 105 -18.57 4.56 -14.69
C PHE A 105 -17.09 4.92 -14.83
N LEU A 106 -16.48 5.57 -13.83
CA LEU A 106 -15.04 5.90 -13.88
C LEU A 106 -14.17 4.64 -13.79
N GLY A 107 -14.55 3.64 -13.01
CA GLY A 107 -13.87 2.34 -12.96
C GLY A 107 -13.88 1.64 -14.32
N GLU A 108 -15.03 1.63 -15.00
CA GLU A 108 -15.17 1.07 -16.35
C GLU A 108 -14.42 1.89 -17.42
N MET A 109 -14.38 3.22 -17.27
CA MET A 109 -13.68 4.14 -18.16
C MET A 109 -12.19 3.81 -18.30
N PHE A 110 -11.56 3.25 -17.26
CA PHE A 110 -10.16 2.84 -17.34
C PHE A 110 -9.93 1.66 -18.31
N GLY A 111 -10.90 0.74 -18.44
CA GLY A 111 -10.89 -0.29 -19.48
C GLY A 111 -11.06 0.29 -20.91
N MET A 112 -11.56 1.52 -21.03
CA MET A 112 -11.75 2.24 -22.30
C MET A 112 -10.59 3.18 -22.66
N VAL A 113 -9.57 3.32 -21.82
CA VAL A 113 -8.43 4.24 -22.03
C VAL A 113 -7.73 3.99 -23.36
N LYS A 114 -7.61 2.72 -23.78
CA LYS A 114 -7.07 2.33 -25.09
C LYS A 114 -7.87 2.94 -26.25
N SER A 115 -9.19 2.98 -26.14
CA SER A 115 -10.09 3.58 -27.12
C SER A 115 -10.03 5.11 -27.07
N MET A 116 -9.99 5.71 -25.88
CA MET A 116 -9.90 7.17 -25.71
C MET A 116 -8.58 7.74 -26.26
N ARG A 117 -7.46 7.03 -26.07
CA ARG A 117 -6.15 7.39 -26.64
C ARG A 117 -6.15 7.30 -28.17
N ARG A 118 -6.78 6.26 -28.74
CA ARG A 118 -6.98 6.16 -30.20
C ARG A 118 -7.80 7.33 -30.75
N LEU A 119 -8.77 7.83 -29.97
CA LEU A 119 -9.65 8.93 -30.35
C LEU A 119 -9.09 10.33 -30.01
N LYS A 120 -7.87 10.45 -29.48
CA LYS A 120 -7.22 11.73 -29.09
C LYS A 120 -8.07 12.62 -28.15
N LEU A 121 -8.91 12.03 -27.32
CA LEU A 121 -9.71 12.75 -26.32
C LEU A 121 -8.83 13.03 -25.09
N GLY A 122 -8.15 14.19 -25.06
CA GLY A 122 -7.12 14.51 -24.05
C GLY A 122 -7.27 15.82 -23.28
N ASN A 123 -8.31 16.62 -23.53
CA ASN A 123 -8.50 17.91 -22.85
C ASN A 123 -9.22 17.74 -21.51
N ILE A 124 -8.52 17.16 -20.53
CA ILE A 124 -8.97 17.13 -19.14
C ILE A 124 -8.00 17.96 -18.32
N ASP A 125 -8.52 18.74 -17.37
CA ASP A 125 -7.77 19.30 -16.25
C ASP A 125 -7.16 18.15 -15.42
N ALA A 126 -6.08 17.57 -15.94
CA ALA A 126 -5.50 16.32 -15.51
C ALA A 126 -5.12 16.33 -14.02
N PRO A 127 -4.57 17.41 -13.44
CA PRO A 127 -4.27 17.46 -12.02
C PRO A 127 -5.53 17.31 -11.14
N ASN A 128 -6.62 18.01 -11.44
CA ASN A 128 -7.86 17.91 -10.65
C ASN A 128 -8.61 16.60 -10.87
N LEU A 129 -8.56 16.05 -12.08
CA LEU A 129 -9.06 14.71 -12.35
C LEU A 129 -8.27 13.67 -11.53
N MET A 130 -6.93 13.71 -11.54
CA MET A 130 -6.09 12.77 -10.80
C MET A 130 -6.30 12.87 -9.29
N ARG A 131 -6.44 14.08 -8.73
CA ARG A 131 -6.80 14.25 -7.31
C ARG A 131 -8.15 13.62 -6.99
N THR A 132 -9.13 13.78 -7.87
CA THR A 132 -10.45 13.17 -7.72
C THR A 132 -10.37 11.66 -7.80
N ILE A 133 -9.59 11.11 -8.73
CA ILE A 133 -9.34 9.68 -8.84
C ILE A 133 -8.72 9.14 -7.55
N TYR A 134 -7.60 9.72 -7.11
CA TYR A 134 -6.90 9.26 -5.90
C TYR A 134 -7.75 9.37 -4.65
N ARG A 135 -8.56 10.42 -4.50
CA ARG A 135 -9.49 10.52 -3.37
C ARG A 135 -10.48 9.36 -3.32
N ASN A 136 -10.99 8.93 -4.47
CA ASN A 136 -12.06 7.93 -4.51
C ASN A 136 -11.53 6.49 -4.59
N PHE A 137 -10.38 6.28 -5.21
CA PHE A 137 -9.85 4.96 -5.56
C PHE A 137 -8.48 4.64 -4.97
N GLY A 138 -7.82 5.62 -4.34
CA GLY A 138 -6.43 5.49 -3.90
C GLY A 138 -5.47 5.33 -5.09
N THR A 139 -4.24 4.92 -4.79
CA THR A 139 -3.22 4.63 -5.82
C THR A 139 -3.55 3.36 -6.59
N SER A 140 -4.28 2.41 -5.99
CA SER A 140 -4.66 1.10 -6.54
C SER A 140 -5.46 1.19 -7.85
N ILE A 141 -5.93 2.38 -8.24
CA ILE A 141 -6.52 2.61 -9.55
C ILE A 141 -5.56 2.26 -10.70
N GLY A 142 -4.25 2.32 -10.45
CA GLY A 142 -3.22 1.99 -11.42
C GLY A 142 -3.05 0.48 -11.67
N ASN A 143 -3.56 -0.38 -10.80
CA ASN A 143 -3.25 -1.82 -10.78
C ASN A 143 -3.51 -2.51 -12.13
N THR A 144 -4.71 -2.33 -12.69
CA THR A 144 -5.12 -2.99 -13.93
C THR A 144 -4.38 -2.44 -15.15
N ILE A 145 -4.33 -1.11 -15.26
CA ILE A 145 -3.74 -0.40 -16.39
C ILE A 145 -2.24 -0.68 -16.46
N SER A 146 -1.56 -0.63 -15.32
CA SER A 146 -0.11 -0.78 -15.28
C SER A 146 0.35 -2.19 -15.62
N ALA A 147 -0.39 -3.21 -15.17
CA ALA A 147 -0.15 -4.58 -15.60
C ALA A 147 -0.31 -4.72 -17.12
N GLU A 148 -1.38 -4.17 -17.71
CA GLU A 148 -1.61 -4.27 -19.16
C GLU A 148 -0.64 -3.46 -20.01
N SER A 149 -0.23 -2.28 -19.54
CA SER A 149 0.70 -1.41 -20.26
C SER A 149 2.15 -1.89 -20.18
N GLY A 150 2.44 -2.88 -19.32
CA GLY A 150 3.81 -3.33 -19.04
C GLY A 150 4.61 -2.35 -18.19
N ASP A 151 3.92 -1.49 -17.44
CA ASP A 151 4.57 -0.58 -16.47
C ASP A 151 4.82 -1.29 -15.13
N SER A 152 3.92 -2.19 -14.72
CA SER A 152 4.14 -3.10 -13.60
C SER A 152 5.03 -4.27 -14.01
N PRO A 153 5.93 -4.73 -13.12
CA PRO A 153 6.69 -5.93 -13.37
C PRO A 153 5.79 -7.16 -13.38
N VAL A 154 6.05 -8.08 -14.30
CA VAL A 154 5.30 -9.33 -14.45
C VAL A 154 6.26 -10.50 -14.41
N LYS A 155 5.96 -11.52 -13.59
CA LYS A 155 6.78 -12.74 -13.45
C LYS A 155 8.27 -12.43 -13.25
N ASN A 156 8.61 -11.66 -12.21
CA ASN A 156 9.96 -11.13 -11.96
C ASN A 156 10.65 -10.51 -13.19
N TRP A 157 9.94 -9.66 -13.93
CA TRP A 157 10.40 -9.01 -15.16
C TRP A 157 10.62 -9.92 -16.37
N LEU A 158 10.32 -11.22 -16.28
CA LEU A 158 10.39 -12.16 -17.40
C LEU A 158 9.12 -12.15 -18.27
N GLY A 159 8.01 -11.71 -17.70
CA GLY A 159 6.69 -11.79 -18.31
C GLY A 159 6.25 -10.52 -19.02
N ILE A 160 5.19 -10.67 -19.81
CA ILE A 160 4.50 -9.59 -20.49
C ILE A 160 3.05 -9.59 -19.99
N GLY A 161 2.60 -8.46 -19.43
CA GLY A 161 1.30 -8.40 -18.76
C GLY A 161 0.11 -8.81 -19.63
N MET A 162 0.10 -8.47 -20.92
CA MET A 162 -1.00 -8.89 -21.81
C MET A 162 -1.11 -10.41 -22.02
N TYR A 163 -0.04 -11.17 -21.77
CA TYR A 163 0.00 -12.63 -21.95
C TYR A 163 -0.04 -13.36 -20.61
N ASP A 164 0.83 -12.99 -19.68
CA ASP A 164 1.02 -13.72 -18.42
C ASP A 164 0.05 -13.26 -17.31
N PHE A 165 -0.32 -11.98 -17.32
CA PHE A 165 -1.21 -11.35 -16.33
C PHE A 165 -2.30 -10.47 -16.96
N PRO A 166 -3.12 -11.03 -17.88
CA PRO A 166 -4.07 -10.26 -18.67
C PRO A 166 -5.18 -9.64 -17.81
N TYR A 167 -6.00 -8.75 -18.39
CA TYR A 167 -7.12 -8.08 -17.71
C TYR A 167 -7.95 -8.99 -16.81
N LYS A 168 -8.30 -10.20 -17.29
CA LYS A 168 -9.10 -11.17 -16.52
C LYS A 168 -8.47 -11.51 -15.16
N LYS A 169 -7.13 -11.48 -15.06
CA LYS A 169 -6.40 -11.65 -13.80
C LYS A 169 -6.28 -10.32 -13.04
N SER A 170 -5.83 -9.25 -13.71
CA SER A 170 -5.58 -7.97 -13.05
C SER A 170 -6.84 -7.28 -12.54
N ALA A 171 -8.00 -7.52 -13.16
CA ALA A 171 -9.31 -7.02 -12.74
C ALA A 171 -9.69 -7.45 -11.32
N ASN A 172 -9.27 -8.65 -10.88
CA ASN A 172 -9.48 -9.11 -9.50
C ASN A 172 -8.83 -8.15 -8.49
N LEU A 173 -7.70 -7.55 -8.87
CA LEU A 173 -6.92 -6.65 -8.03
C LEU A 173 -7.28 -5.17 -8.26
N SER A 174 -8.37 -4.88 -8.97
CA SER A 174 -8.75 -3.52 -9.30
C SER A 174 -9.15 -2.72 -8.05
N ALA A 175 -8.98 -1.40 -8.12
CA ALA A 175 -9.48 -0.51 -7.07
C ALA A 175 -11.00 -0.63 -6.87
N VAL A 176 -11.77 -1.06 -7.88
CA VAL A 176 -13.22 -1.28 -7.73
C VAL A 176 -13.46 -2.41 -6.73
N ASN A 177 -12.84 -3.57 -6.94
CA ASN A 177 -12.97 -4.72 -6.04
C ASN A 177 -12.41 -4.45 -4.64
N ILE A 178 -11.24 -3.79 -4.55
CA ILE A 178 -10.64 -3.44 -3.26
C ILE A 178 -11.58 -2.51 -2.46
N ASN A 179 -12.22 -1.56 -3.12
CA ASN A 179 -13.10 -0.58 -2.47
C ASN A 179 -14.44 -1.17 -1.99
N GLU A 180 -14.81 -2.39 -2.36
CA GLU A 180 -15.97 -3.07 -1.77
C GLU A 180 -15.81 -3.27 -0.25
N TYR A 181 -14.56 -3.37 0.20
CA TYR A 181 -14.20 -3.54 1.61
C TYR A 181 -13.93 -2.21 2.34
N LYS A 182 -14.08 -1.07 1.65
CA LYS A 182 -13.73 0.24 2.18
C LYS A 182 -14.75 0.74 3.19
N VAL A 183 -14.29 1.00 4.41
CA VAL A 183 -15.09 1.56 5.50
C VAL A 183 -14.97 3.09 5.52
N LYS A 184 -13.76 3.62 5.32
CA LYS A 184 -13.49 5.06 5.48
C LYS A 184 -12.28 5.54 4.68
N GLU A 185 -12.36 6.74 4.13
CA GLU A 185 -11.25 7.46 3.50
C GLU A 185 -10.47 8.31 4.54
N TYR A 186 -9.16 8.44 4.38
CA TYR A 186 -8.31 9.26 5.24
C TYR A 186 -7.18 9.94 4.46
N GLY A 187 -6.63 11.01 5.04
CA GLY A 187 -5.44 11.69 4.51
C GLY A 187 -4.31 11.80 5.51
N CYS A 188 -3.12 12.10 4.99
CA CYS A 188 -2.01 12.62 5.79
C CYS A 188 -2.43 13.93 6.48
N PHE A 189 -1.61 14.39 7.43
CA PHE A 189 -1.83 15.67 8.09
C PHE A 189 -2.06 16.79 7.06
N SER A 190 -3.19 17.50 7.19
CA SER A 190 -3.61 18.61 6.31
C SER A 190 -3.78 18.28 4.81
N CYS A 191 -3.74 17.01 4.40
CA CYS A 191 -3.85 16.64 3.00
C CYS A 191 -5.30 16.72 2.51
N PRO A 192 -5.62 17.51 1.45
CA PRO A 192 -6.97 17.59 0.90
C PRO A 192 -7.32 16.41 -0.01
N VAL A 193 -6.31 15.70 -0.56
CA VAL A 193 -6.54 14.56 -1.46
C VAL A 193 -7.15 13.39 -0.71
N GLN A 194 -6.53 12.99 0.40
CA GLN A 194 -6.98 11.87 1.22
C GLN A 194 -7.08 10.56 0.41
N CYS A 195 -5.96 10.15 -0.20
CA CYS A 195 -5.90 8.96 -1.03
C CYS A 195 -5.97 7.63 -0.26
N GLY A 196 -5.74 7.67 1.06
CA GLY A 196 -5.73 6.48 1.89
C GLY A 196 -7.15 6.04 2.26
N ALA A 197 -7.30 4.76 2.56
CA ALA A 197 -8.55 4.20 3.04
C ALA A 197 -8.33 3.11 4.08
N ILE A 198 -9.28 2.96 4.99
CA ILE A 198 -9.40 1.85 5.92
C ILE A 198 -10.36 0.83 5.33
N LEU A 199 -9.91 -0.41 5.27
CA LEU A 199 -10.68 -1.57 4.85
C LEU A 199 -11.03 -2.44 6.06
N LYS A 200 -12.15 -3.17 5.95
CA LYS A 200 -12.54 -4.26 6.85
C LYS A 200 -12.82 -5.50 6.02
N ILE A 201 -12.16 -6.61 6.36
CA ILE A 201 -12.26 -7.89 5.65
C ILE A 201 -12.69 -8.96 6.66
N ALA A 202 -14.01 -9.08 6.83
CA ALA A 202 -14.62 -9.91 7.86
C ALA A 202 -14.22 -11.40 7.72
N ASP A 203 -14.20 -11.93 6.49
CA ASP A 203 -13.87 -13.33 6.21
C ASP A 203 -12.43 -13.70 6.59
N LEU A 204 -11.55 -12.71 6.73
CA LEU A 204 -10.14 -12.88 7.12
C LEU A 204 -9.88 -12.44 8.57
N ASN A 205 -10.92 -12.08 9.33
CA ASN A 205 -10.84 -11.51 10.68
C ASN A 205 -9.96 -10.23 10.76
N ILE A 206 -9.93 -9.44 9.68
CA ILE A 206 -9.20 -8.18 9.63
C ILE A 206 -10.19 -7.02 9.85
N GLU A 207 -10.21 -6.50 11.07
CA GLU A 207 -11.15 -5.44 11.47
C GLU A 207 -10.77 -4.04 10.95
N GLU A 208 -9.48 -3.78 10.81
CA GLU A 208 -8.96 -2.49 10.35
C GLU A 208 -7.61 -2.68 9.66
N MET A 209 -7.56 -2.38 8.37
CA MET A 209 -6.33 -2.43 7.59
C MET A 209 -6.26 -1.23 6.65
N HIS A 210 -5.07 -0.64 6.51
CA HIS A 210 -4.83 0.36 5.48
C HIS A 210 -4.93 -0.30 4.09
N THR A 211 -5.63 0.33 3.16
CA THR A 211 -5.78 -0.19 1.79
C THR A 211 -4.41 -0.53 1.18
N PRO A 212 -4.26 -1.67 0.48
CA PRO A 212 -3.03 -1.96 -0.21
C PRO A 212 -2.83 -0.93 -1.32
N GLU A 213 -1.69 -0.23 -1.27
CA GLU A 213 -1.30 0.74 -2.30
C GLU A 213 -0.98 0.00 -3.62
N TYR A 214 -0.90 0.76 -4.71
CA TYR A 214 -0.56 0.26 -6.04
C TYR A 214 0.68 -0.63 -6.02
N GLU A 215 1.74 -0.19 -5.35
CA GLU A 215 3.02 -0.90 -5.26
C GLU A 215 2.89 -2.23 -4.52
N THR A 216 2.09 -2.30 -3.46
CA THR A 216 1.80 -3.56 -2.75
C THR A 216 1.06 -4.52 -3.68
N CYS A 217 0.05 -4.02 -4.40
CA CYS A 217 -0.70 -4.82 -5.35
C CYS A 217 0.18 -5.29 -6.52
N CYS A 218 1.13 -4.47 -6.97
CA CYS A 218 2.08 -4.84 -8.02
C CYS A 218 3.07 -5.91 -7.56
N ALA A 219 3.66 -5.69 -6.38
CA ALA A 219 4.69 -6.54 -5.80
C ALA A 219 4.16 -7.94 -5.46
N PHE A 220 2.89 -8.05 -5.04
CA PHE A 220 2.27 -9.33 -4.71
C PHE A 220 1.23 -9.82 -5.71
N GLY A 221 1.05 -9.10 -6.82
CA GLY A 221 0.12 -9.44 -7.88
C GLY A 221 0.84 -9.87 -9.16
N PRO A 222 0.94 -8.98 -10.18
CA PRO A 222 1.58 -9.30 -11.46
C PRO A 222 3.03 -9.78 -11.31
N LEU A 223 3.81 -9.22 -10.38
CA LEU A 223 5.21 -9.62 -10.16
C LEU A 223 5.34 -11.12 -9.85
N LEU A 224 4.34 -11.69 -9.16
CA LEU A 224 4.29 -13.09 -8.70
C LEU A 224 3.28 -13.96 -9.47
N LEU A 225 2.62 -13.40 -10.48
CA LEU A 225 1.46 -14.01 -11.18
C LEU A 225 0.29 -14.39 -10.25
N ASN A 226 0.15 -13.70 -9.13
CA ASN A 226 -0.89 -13.92 -8.13
C ASN A 226 -2.08 -12.98 -8.38
N ASN A 227 -3.29 -13.51 -8.51
CA ASN A 227 -4.53 -12.73 -8.67
C ASN A 227 -5.57 -13.02 -7.57
N ASP A 228 -5.11 -13.59 -6.45
CA ASP A 228 -5.91 -13.86 -5.26
C ASP A 228 -5.93 -12.62 -4.36
N LEU A 229 -7.04 -11.88 -4.40
CA LEU A 229 -7.22 -10.64 -3.66
C LEU A 229 -7.16 -10.86 -2.13
N ASN A 230 -7.67 -11.98 -1.63
CA ASN A 230 -7.64 -12.28 -0.19
C ASN A 230 -6.21 -12.47 0.30
N SER A 231 -5.37 -13.16 -0.49
CA SER A 231 -3.94 -13.29 -0.18
C SER A 231 -3.24 -11.94 -0.11
N ILE A 232 -3.56 -11.00 -1.01
CA ILE A 232 -2.99 -9.64 -0.99
C ILE A 232 -3.42 -8.87 0.25
N PHE A 233 -4.66 -9.01 0.71
CA PHE A 233 -5.10 -8.41 1.97
C PHE A 233 -4.32 -8.95 3.16
N GLN A 234 -4.16 -10.28 3.26
CA GLN A 234 -3.39 -10.89 4.35
C GLN A 234 -1.93 -10.43 4.34
N ILE A 235 -1.28 -10.45 3.17
CA ILE A 235 0.11 -10.01 3.00
C ILE A 235 0.28 -8.53 3.36
N ASN A 236 -0.65 -7.67 2.94
CA ASN A 236 -0.61 -6.25 3.27
C ASN A 236 -0.78 -6.01 4.78
N ASP A 237 -1.68 -6.73 5.46
CA ASP A 237 -1.83 -6.64 6.92
C ASP A 237 -0.57 -7.11 7.65
N LEU A 238 -0.01 -8.27 7.24
CA LEU A 238 1.25 -8.79 7.76
C LEU A 238 2.38 -7.78 7.60
N CYS A 239 2.54 -7.19 6.41
CA CYS A 239 3.61 -6.23 6.15
C CYS A 239 3.46 -4.95 6.98
N ASN A 240 2.23 -4.44 7.12
CA ASN A 240 1.95 -3.26 7.94
C ASN A 240 2.28 -3.51 9.42
N ARG A 241 1.88 -4.68 9.96
CA ARG A 241 2.17 -5.09 11.35
C ARG A 241 3.66 -5.29 11.61
N ALA A 242 4.34 -5.96 10.68
CA ALA A 242 5.78 -6.20 10.75
C ALA A 242 6.62 -4.92 10.54
N ALA A 243 6.00 -3.87 9.98
CA ALA A 243 6.68 -2.67 9.48
C ALA A 243 7.78 -3.01 8.48
N ILE A 244 7.42 -3.75 7.42
CA ILE A 244 8.34 -4.20 6.37
C ILE A 244 7.91 -3.66 5.00
N ASP A 245 8.89 -3.40 4.13
CA ASP A 245 8.66 -2.87 2.78
C ASP A 245 8.00 -3.91 1.88
N THR A 246 6.77 -3.62 1.43
CA THR A 246 6.02 -4.52 0.55
C THR A 246 6.69 -4.71 -0.81
N ILE A 247 7.36 -3.68 -1.34
CA ILE A 247 8.04 -3.75 -2.64
C ILE A 247 9.21 -4.74 -2.57
N SER A 248 10.13 -4.50 -1.63
CA SER A 248 11.31 -5.37 -1.48
C SER A 248 10.92 -6.77 -1.00
N THR A 249 9.86 -6.91 -0.21
CA THR A 249 9.34 -8.23 0.19
C THR A 249 8.83 -8.99 -1.03
N GLY A 250 7.96 -8.39 -1.85
CA GLY A 250 7.45 -9.02 -3.06
C GLY A 250 8.57 -9.36 -4.06
N ALA A 251 9.55 -8.47 -4.24
CA ALA A 251 10.72 -8.74 -5.09
C ALA A 251 11.59 -9.91 -4.56
N THR A 252 11.75 -10.01 -3.23
CA THR A 252 12.50 -11.11 -2.61
C THR A 252 11.76 -12.44 -2.81
N VAL A 253 10.43 -12.45 -2.66
CA VAL A 253 9.60 -13.62 -2.94
C VAL A 253 9.66 -14.00 -4.42
N ALA A 254 9.60 -13.03 -5.33
CA ALA A 254 9.69 -13.26 -6.78
C ALA A 254 11.02 -13.92 -7.15
N PHE A 255 12.13 -13.42 -6.59
CA PHE A 255 13.45 -14.00 -6.77
C PHE A 255 13.53 -15.43 -6.23
N ALA A 256 12.94 -15.72 -5.06
CA ALA A 256 12.90 -17.07 -4.50
C ALA A 256 12.10 -18.04 -5.39
N ILE A 257 10.95 -17.63 -5.91
CA ILE A 257 10.16 -18.44 -6.85
C ILE A 257 10.95 -18.71 -8.13
N GLU A 258 11.63 -17.71 -8.70
CA GLU A 258 12.46 -17.91 -9.90
C GLU A 258 13.64 -18.85 -9.63
N CYS A 259 14.30 -18.72 -8.48
CA CYS A 259 15.35 -19.66 -8.08
C CYS A 259 14.81 -21.09 -7.94
N TYR A 260 13.60 -21.25 -7.41
CA TYR A 260 12.94 -22.54 -7.30
C TYR A 260 12.58 -23.13 -8.68
N GLU A 261 12.00 -22.34 -9.58
CA GLU A 261 11.70 -22.74 -10.98
C GLU A 261 12.96 -23.20 -11.73
N ASN A 262 14.10 -22.58 -11.46
CA ASN A 262 15.40 -22.93 -12.07
C ASN A 262 16.20 -23.99 -11.31
N GLY A 263 15.64 -24.58 -10.24
CA GLY A 263 16.28 -25.64 -9.46
C GLY A 263 17.48 -25.18 -8.62
N LEU A 264 17.63 -23.87 -8.39
CA LEU A 264 18.61 -23.29 -7.46
C LEU A 264 18.15 -23.36 -6.01
N LEU A 265 16.82 -23.37 -5.80
CA LEU A 265 16.18 -23.72 -4.54
C LEU A 265 15.30 -24.94 -4.77
N ASN A 266 15.15 -25.78 -3.74
CA ASN A 266 14.31 -26.96 -3.80
C ASN A 266 13.36 -27.02 -2.60
N LYS A 267 12.47 -28.02 -2.60
CA LYS A 267 11.44 -28.19 -1.57
C LYS A 267 12.02 -28.36 -0.15
N SER A 268 13.21 -28.92 -0.02
CA SER A 268 13.88 -29.06 1.28
C SER A 268 14.44 -27.73 1.80
N ASP A 269 14.97 -26.87 0.91
CA ASP A 269 15.41 -25.52 1.29
C ASP A 269 14.24 -24.65 1.77
N MET A 270 13.04 -24.90 1.25
CA MET A 270 11.83 -24.12 1.50
C MET A 270 10.89 -24.75 2.54
N GLU A 271 11.41 -25.60 3.43
CA GLU A 271 10.65 -26.26 4.51
C GLU A 271 9.36 -26.98 4.02
N GLY A 272 9.40 -27.52 2.81
CA GLY A 272 8.26 -28.20 2.20
C GLY A 272 7.33 -27.33 1.35
N LEU A 273 7.55 -26.01 1.28
CA LEU A 273 6.77 -25.11 0.43
C LEU A 273 7.07 -25.33 -1.05
N GLU A 274 6.00 -25.37 -1.86
CA GLU A 274 6.08 -25.45 -3.32
C GLU A 274 5.98 -24.05 -3.93
N LEU A 275 7.13 -23.41 -4.12
CA LEU A 275 7.25 -22.05 -4.65
C LEU A 275 7.04 -22.00 -6.17
N ASN A 276 5.77 -22.06 -6.58
CA ASN A 276 5.35 -21.93 -7.98
C ASN A 276 4.73 -20.54 -8.23
N TRP A 277 4.91 -20.01 -9.43
CA TRP A 277 4.24 -18.77 -9.86
C TRP A 277 2.72 -18.85 -9.67
N GLY A 278 2.14 -17.81 -9.05
CA GLY A 278 0.71 -17.73 -8.75
C GLY A 278 0.21 -18.62 -7.60
N ASN A 279 1.07 -19.36 -6.91
CA ASN A 279 0.69 -20.13 -5.73
C ASN A 279 0.50 -19.20 -4.51
N SER A 280 -0.69 -18.59 -4.38
CA SER A 280 -0.99 -17.59 -3.36
C SER A 280 -0.75 -18.08 -1.93
N LYS A 281 -1.01 -19.36 -1.65
CA LYS A 281 -0.75 -19.97 -0.33
C LYS A 281 0.73 -20.03 0.00
N ALA A 282 1.56 -20.48 -0.94
CA ALA A 282 3.01 -20.55 -0.72
C ALA A 282 3.63 -19.15 -0.63
N ILE A 283 3.15 -18.20 -1.44
CA ILE A 283 3.54 -16.79 -1.37
C ILE A 283 3.23 -16.21 0.00
N LEU A 284 1.98 -16.38 0.48
CA LEU A 284 1.56 -15.90 1.80
C LEU A 284 2.38 -16.53 2.93
N SER A 285 2.65 -17.84 2.88
CA SER A 285 3.45 -18.50 3.91
C SER A 285 4.91 -18.06 3.95
N LEU A 286 5.47 -17.63 2.81
CA LEU A 286 6.85 -17.16 2.73
C LEU A 286 7.03 -15.73 3.26
N VAL A 287 5.96 -14.93 3.27
CA VAL A 287 5.91 -13.55 3.79
C VAL A 287 5.73 -13.56 5.31
#